data_AF-A0A2C6DD09-F1
#
_entry.id   AF-A0A2C6DD09-F1
#
_cell.length_a   1.000
_cell.length_b   1.000
_cell.length_c   1.000
_cell.angle_alpha   90.00
_cell.angle_beta   90.00
_cell.angle_gamma   90.00
#
_symmetry.space_group_name_H-M   'P 1'
#
loop_
_entity.id
_entity.type
_entity.pdbx_description
1 polymer ?
#
loop_
_entity_poly.entity_id
_entity_poly.type
_entity_poly.pdbx_seq_one_letter_code
_entity_poly.pdbx_strand_id
1 'polypeptide(L)'
;MIWLIALRNLLKNSHRSVITITSIGIGGLAMMLFGGFVTSIYFGVQTGLIQEQGQLQIYQQGYLQYGAADPDNYTINNYQTTIDLLLSDRQLSQQISVITPQISLSGIAGVVSTDNSKTFLGRGVIAQDADKMRAWDGWNVRVSTPLTGLTQDQQDGAVVGVGMARQLGLCKPLNIADCEDPPRLRKAISDERIDVSNLMSGEDQAQLSQGSAEQKGPRLNLLAASSEGAPNIESVYITQAQPQAIRSLDNAFVMMHFDLARELLYGEQPRATVILVQLKDPNQVEQIKLRIQQKLDANGIPLEVLRFNEVDPSFDRVFNMFTFIFGVVSIFLGIVIIFTITNTINLTVMERVGEIGTIRAMGFRRSFIMRMFLSESALMGLFGILAAFIFTLIFSTIINNMNLSWTPPSNATPLTINLMILENPPLVLGIMSFLFVLSILAAIWPTYKASRMNIISAIQHV
;
A
#
# COMPACT_ATOMS: atom_id res chain seq x y z
N MET A 1 14.56 30.14 -36.72
CA MET A 1 16.00 30.33 -36.99
C MET A 1 16.89 29.87 -35.83
N ILE A 2 16.72 30.39 -34.60
CA ILE A 2 17.57 30.04 -33.43
C ILE A 2 17.57 28.53 -33.12
N TRP A 3 16.40 27.88 -33.12
CA TRP A 3 16.28 26.43 -32.88
C TRP A 3 17.01 25.56 -33.91
N LEU A 4 17.03 25.96 -35.19
CA LEU A 4 17.75 25.25 -36.25
C LEU A 4 19.27 25.36 -36.06
N ILE A 5 19.73 26.54 -35.63
CA ILE A 5 21.15 26.76 -35.30
C ILE A 5 21.54 25.87 -34.11
N ALA A 6 20.73 25.85 -33.06
CA ALA A 6 20.95 25.02 -31.88
C ALA A 6 21.01 23.52 -32.24
N LEU A 7 20.07 23.04 -33.06
CA LEU A 7 20.06 21.64 -33.50
C LEU A 7 21.32 21.28 -34.32
N ARG A 8 21.72 22.16 -35.24
CA ARG A 8 22.93 21.95 -36.05
C ARG A 8 24.19 21.95 -35.20
N ASN A 9 24.22 22.78 -34.15
CA ASN A 9 25.33 22.83 -33.19
C ASN A 9 25.45 21.54 -32.38
N LEU A 10 24.33 20.98 -31.91
CA LEU A 10 24.31 19.70 -31.21
C LEU A 10 24.85 18.57 -32.07
N LEU A 11 24.46 18.52 -33.34
CA LEU A 11 24.92 17.50 -34.28
C LEU A 11 26.41 17.65 -34.62
N LYS A 12 26.93 18.88 -34.69
CA LYS A 12 28.35 19.14 -34.94
C LYS A 12 29.24 18.68 -33.77
N ASN A 13 28.79 18.90 -32.53
CA ASN A 13 29.47 18.43 -31.31
C ASN A 13 28.76 17.21 -30.71
N SER A 14 28.59 16.16 -31.51
CA SER A 14 27.77 14.98 -31.17
C SER A 14 28.22 14.29 -29.89
N HIS A 15 29.52 14.08 -29.67
CA HIS A 15 30.03 13.34 -28.50
C HIS A 15 29.66 14.00 -27.16
N ARG A 16 29.88 15.32 -27.04
CA ARG A 16 29.57 16.08 -25.81
C ARG A 16 28.06 16.17 -25.57
N SER A 17 27.32 16.39 -26.66
CA SER A 17 25.86 16.42 -26.62
C SER A 17 25.30 15.08 -26.18
N VAL A 18 25.81 13.96 -26.71
CA VAL A 18 25.42 12.60 -26.35
C VAL A 18 25.72 12.32 -24.88
N ILE A 19 26.91 12.64 -24.35
CA ILE A 19 27.23 12.44 -22.93
C ILE A 19 26.23 13.18 -22.03
N THR A 20 25.90 14.42 -22.38
CA THR A 20 24.97 15.26 -21.59
C THR A 20 23.54 14.73 -21.68
N ILE A 21 23.07 14.40 -22.88
CA ILE A 21 21.75 13.81 -23.13
C ILE A 21 21.62 12.47 -22.39
N THR A 22 22.64 11.62 -22.42
CA THR A 22 22.66 10.34 -21.70
C THR A 22 22.68 10.54 -20.18
N SER A 23 23.43 11.52 -19.67
CA SER A 23 23.43 11.83 -18.23
C SER A 23 22.05 12.30 -17.75
N ILE A 24 21.39 13.19 -18.50
CA ILE A 24 20.00 13.60 -18.23
C ILE A 24 19.06 12.39 -18.36
N GLY A 25 19.26 11.57 -19.38
CA GLY A 25 18.50 10.35 -19.65
C GLY A 25 18.55 9.35 -18.49
N ILE A 26 19.75 9.06 -17.98
CA ILE A 26 19.97 8.14 -16.85
C ILE A 26 19.39 8.72 -15.56
N GLY A 27 19.60 10.01 -15.29
CA GLY A 27 19.04 10.66 -14.12
C GLY A 27 17.50 10.67 -14.14
N GLY A 28 16.91 10.99 -15.29
CA GLY A 28 15.46 10.94 -15.49
C GLY A 28 14.90 9.53 -15.41
N LEU A 29 15.58 8.54 -16.00
CA LEU A 29 15.25 7.11 -15.88
C LEU A 29 15.21 6.69 -14.41
N ALA A 30 16.27 7.00 -13.65
CA ALA A 30 16.35 6.65 -12.23
C ALA A 30 15.22 7.31 -11.42
N MET A 31 14.93 8.60 -11.65
CA MET A 31 13.80 9.29 -11.02
C MET A 31 12.47 8.63 -11.39
N MET A 32 12.22 8.33 -12.66
CA MET A 32 10.95 7.76 -13.10
C MET A 32 10.75 6.32 -12.59
N LEU A 33 11.79 5.47 -12.62
CA LEU A 33 11.71 4.12 -12.07
C LEU A 33 11.47 4.14 -10.55
N PHE A 34 12.19 4.98 -9.82
CA PHE A 34 12.01 5.09 -8.37
C PHE A 34 10.63 5.67 -8.01
N GLY A 35 10.19 6.71 -8.72
CA GLY A 35 8.85 7.28 -8.53
C GLY A 35 7.73 6.31 -8.90
N GLY A 36 7.91 5.52 -9.96
CA GLY A 36 6.96 4.47 -10.36
C GLY A 36 6.88 3.32 -9.36
N PHE A 37 8.01 2.97 -8.74
CA PHE A 37 8.06 2.03 -7.62
C PHE A 37 7.31 2.57 -6.39
N VAL A 38 7.58 3.83 -5.99
CA VAL A 38 6.86 4.49 -4.88
C VAL A 38 5.36 4.56 -5.15
N THR A 39 4.96 4.87 -6.39
CA THR A 39 3.56 4.90 -6.84
C THR A 39 2.89 3.53 -6.70
N SER A 40 3.58 2.47 -7.15
CA SER A 40 3.06 1.11 -7.06
C SER A 40 2.89 0.64 -5.62
N ILE A 41 3.87 0.92 -4.75
CA ILE A 41 3.73 0.63 -3.31
C ILE A 41 2.54 1.36 -2.73
N TYR A 42 2.38 2.65 -3.04
CA TYR A 42 1.29 3.46 -2.51
C TYR A 42 -0.07 2.90 -2.90
N PHE A 43 -0.34 2.78 -4.20
CA PHE A 43 -1.63 2.31 -4.68
C PHE A 43 -1.85 0.82 -4.41
N GLY A 44 -0.79 -0.01 -4.43
CA GLY A 44 -0.85 -1.43 -4.09
C GLY A 44 -1.25 -1.68 -2.65
N VAL A 45 -0.51 -1.09 -1.70
CA VAL A 45 -0.80 -1.23 -0.28
C VAL A 45 -2.13 -0.57 0.07
N GLN A 46 -2.41 0.62 -0.47
CA GLN A 46 -3.70 1.28 -0.24
C GLN A 46 -4.87 0.42 -0.75
N THR A 47 -4.77 -0.16 -1.94
CA THR A 47 -5.82 -1.04 -2.49
C THR A 47 -6.01 -2.27 -1.62
N GLY A 48 -4.95 -2.92 -1.17
CA GLY A 48 -5.04 -4.06 -0.24
C GLY A 48 -5.70 -3.68 1.09
N LEU A 49 -5.36 -2.53 1.67
CA LEU A 49 -6.01 -2.05 2.90
C LEU A 49 -7.50 -1.75 2.68
N ILE A 50 -7.87 -1.13 1.55
CA ILE A 50 -9.27 -0.85 1.20
C ILE A 50 -10.06 -2.15 0.93
N GLN A 51 -9.42 -3.15 0.34
CA GLN A 51 -10.01 -4.48 0.10
C GLN A 51 -10.35 -5.20 1.41
N GLU A 52 -9.61 -4.95 2.50
CA GLU A 52 -9.89 -5.54 3.81
C GLU A 52 -10.72 -4.66 4.75
N GLN A 53 -10.56 -3.34 4.70
CA GLN A 53 -11.06 -2.41 5.72
C GLN A 53 -12.00 -1.34 5.16
N GLY A 54 -12.18 -1.28 3.84
CA GLY A 54 -12.91 -0.20 3.19
C GLY A 54 -12.16 1.13 3.22
N GLN A 55 -12.68 2.14 2.51
CA GLN A 55 -12.14 3.50 2.55
C GLN A 55 -12.57 4.23 3.83
N LEU A 56 -13.77 3.94 4.31
CA LEU A 56 -14.40 4.57 5.46
C LEU A 56 -14.81 3.49 6.48
N GLN A 57 -14.65 3.81 7.76
CA GLN A 57 -14.94 2.96 8.89
C GLN A 57 -15.78 3.76 9.88
N ILE A 58 -16.93 3.23 10.26
CA ILE A 58 -17.84 3.87 11.21
C ILE A 58 -17.65 3.17 12.54
N TYR A 59 -17.27 3.94 13.55
CA TYR A 59 -17.07 3.47 14.93
C TYR A 59 -18.02 4.19 15.89
N GLN A 60 -18.28 3.58 17.04
CA GLN A 60 -18.81 4.34 18.17
C GLN A 60 -17.79 5.39 18.60
N GLN A 61 -18.27 6.60 18.90
CA GLN A 61 -17.39 7.69 19.32
C GLN A 61 -16.54 7.26 20.53
N GLY A 62 -15.21 7.43 20.44
CA GLY A 62 -14.27 7.03 21.49
C GLY A 62 -13.83 5.55 21.48
N TYR A 63 -14.35 4.71 20.57
CA TYR A 63 -13.98 3.29 20.49
C TYR A 63 -12.47 3.07 20.32
N LEU A 64 -11.79 3.86 19.48
CA LEU A 64 -10.35 3.69 19.25
C LEU A 64 -9.50 3.96 20.51
N GLN A 65 -10.02 4.72 21.47
CA GLN A 65 -9.31 5.07 22.71
C GLN A 65 -9.69 4.15 23.88
N TYR A 66 -10.97 3.81 23.99
CA TYR A 66 -11.52 3.13 25.17
C TYR A 66 -12.23 1.80 24.88
N GLY A 67 -12.52 1.50 23.62
CA GLY A 67 -13.35 0.35 23.25
C GLY A 67 -12.72 -1.01 23.52
N ALA A 68 -11.38 -1.10 23.59
CA ALA A 68 -10.70 -2.31 24.02
C ALA A 68 -10.87 -2.59 25.53
N ALA A 69 -11.14 -1.57 26.34
CA ALA A 69 -11.33 -1.69 27.79
C ALA A 69 -12.81 -1.86 28.17
N ASP A 70 -13.72 -1.30 27.36
CA ASP A 70 -15.17 -1.36 27.58
C ASP A 70 -15.92 -1.59 26.26
N PRO A 71 -15.94 -2.85 25.76
CA PRO A 71 -16.65 -3.18 24.53
C PRO A 71 -18.16 -2.94 24.64
N ASP A 72 -18.76 -3.00 25.83
CA ASP A 72 -20.20 -2.82 26.01
C ASP A 72 -20.65 -1.40 25.65
N ASN A 73 -19.95 -0.37 26.13
CA ASN A 73 -20.35 1.03 25.91
C ASN A 73 -19.85 1.62 24.58
N TYR A 74 -18.79 1.03 24.00
CA TYR A 74 -18.14 1.56 22.81
C TYR A 74 -18.41 0.74 21.54
N THR A 75 -19.45 -0.10 21.52
CA THR A 75 -19.83 -0.86 20.32
C THR A 75 -21.09 -0.32 19.66
N ILE A 76 -21.24 -0.65 18.38
CA ILE A 76 -22.36 -0.20 17.58
C ILE A 76 -23.55 -1.09 17.90
N ASN A 77 -24.50 -0.52 18.63
CA ASN A 77 -25.78 -1.17 18.90
C ASN A 77 -26.67 -1.15 17.66
N ASN A 78 -27.27 -2.29 17.31
CA ASN A 78 -28.20 -2.42 16.19
C ASN A 78 -27.61 -1.87 14.88
N TYR A 79 -26.46 -2.42 14.48
CA TYR A 79 -25.74 -2.03 13.27
C TYR A 79 -26.63 -2.02 12.02
N GLN A 80 -27.62 -2.93 11.95
CA GLN A 80 -28.55 -3.05 10.83
C GLN A 80 -29.35 -1.76 10.60
N THR A 81 -29.86 -1.14 11.67
CA THR A 81 -30.62 0.11 11.57
C THR A 81 -29.76 1.24 11.02
N THR A 82 -28.47 1.28 11.39
CA THR A 82 -27.51 2.26 10.87
C THR A 82 -27.24 2.01 9.39
N ILE A 83 -27.03 0.75 8.98
CA ILE A 83 -26.82 0.39 7.57
C ILE A 83 -28.05 0.77 6.73
N ASP A 84 -29.25 0.42 7.17
CA ASP A 84 -30.50 0.72 6.47
C ASP A 84 -30.73 2.24 6.36
N LEU A 85 -30.43 2.99 7.42
CA LEU A 85 -30.45 4.46 7.40
C LEU A 85 -29.51 5.00 6.33
N LEU A 86 -28.28 4.51 6.22
CA LEU A 86 -27.32 5.00 5.22
C LEU A 86 -27.75 4.62 3.80
N LEU A 87 -28.24 3.39 3.59
CA LEU A 87 -28.70 2.91 2.29
C LEU A 87 -30.01 3.59 1.82
N SER A 88 -30.82 4.14 2.73
CA SER A 88 -32.00 4.93 2.37
C SER A 88 -31.67 6.25 1.65
N ASP A 89 -30.43 6.76 1.75
CA ASP A 89 -30.00 7.91 0.94
C ASP A 89 -29.66 7.44 -0.49
N ARG A 90 -30.41 7.93 -1.47
CA ARG A 90 -30.20 7.60 -2.89
C ARG A 90 -28.81 7.95 -3.40
N GLN A 91 -28.18 9.02 -2.91
CA GLN A 91 -26.83 9.39 -3.35
C GLN A 91 -25.77 8.48 -2.70
N LEU A 92 -25.94 8.11 -1.43
CA LEU A 92 -25.02 7.19 -0.76
C LEU A 92 -25.11 5.79 -1.37
N SER A 93 -26.31 5.25 -1.58
CA SER A 93 -26.50 3.90 -2.14
C SER A 93 -25.97 3.76 -3.57
N GLN A 94 -25.91 4.83 -4.35
CA GLN A 94 -25.30 4.81 -5.68
C GLN A 94 -23.77 4.77 -5.63
N GLN A 95 -23.15 5.41 -4.64
CA GLN A 95 -21.70 5.53 -4.50
C GLN A 95 -21.05 4.41 -3.68
N ILE A 96 -21.80 3.83 -2.72
CA ILE A 96 -21.34 2.70 -1.91
C ILE A 96 -21.32 1.44 -2.79
N SER A 97 -20.18 0.75 -2.77
CA SER A 97 -19.98 -0.56 -3.37
C SER A 97 -20.38 -1.67 -2.39
N VAL A 98 -19.86 -1.60 -1.16
CA VAL A 98 -20.15 -2.54 -0.07
C VAL A 98 -20.28 -1.76 1.23
N ILE A 99 -21.27 -2.12 2.04
CA ILE A 99 -21.39 -1.70 3.44
C ILE A 99 -21.63 -2.95 4.27
N THR A 100 -20.76 -3.23 5.25
CA THR A 100 -20.83 -4.50 5.98
C THR A 100 -20.35 -4.31 7.42
N PRO A 101 -20.99 -4.95 8.41
CA PRO A 101 -20.52 -4.94 9.78
C PRO A 101 -19.34 -5.91 9.95
N GLN A 102 -18.44 -5.60 10.88
CA GLN A 102 -17.35 -6.47 11.28
C GLN A 102 -17.22 -6.50 12.81
N ILE A 103 -16.82 -7.65 13.33
CA ILE A 103 -16.44 -7.81 14.73
C ILE A 103 -14.93 -8.05 14.80
N SER A 104 -14.26 -7.29 15.65
CA SER A 104 -12.86 -7.53 15.99
C SER A 104 -12.80 -8.05 17.41
N LEU A 105 -12.17 -9.20 17.60
CA LEU A 105 -12.00 -9.81 18.91
C LEU A 105 -10.58 -10.36 19.05
N SER A 106 -10.17 -10.61 20.28
CA SER A 106 -8.92 -11.28 20.58
C SER A 106 -9.10 -12.23 21.74
N GLY A 107 -8.34 -13.31 21.74
CA GLY A 107 -8.50 -14.34 22.77
C GLY A 107 -7.41 -15.39 22.71
N ILE A 108 -7.69 -16.56 23.26
CA ILE A 108 -6.81 -17.72 23.25
C ILE A 108 -7.42 -18.78 22.34
N ALA A 109 -6.66 -19.21 21.35
CA ALA A 109 -7.04 -20.31 20.47
C ALA A 109 -6.24 -21.55 20.88
N GLY A 110 -6.92 -22.67 21.05
CA GLY A 110 -6.33 -23.92 21.50
C GLY A 110 -6.75 -25.11 20.65
N VAL A 111 -5.83 -26.04 20.44
CA VAL A 111 -6.08 -27.30 19.74
C VAL A 111 -5.85 -28.45 20.71
N VAL A 112 -6.93 -29.19 21.03
CA VAL A 112 -6.89 -30.29 22.01
C VAL A 112 -5.95 -31.41 21.58
N SER A 113 -5.89 -31.72 20.27
CA SER A 113 -5.08 -32.83 19.75
C SER A 113 -3.57 -32.58 19.82
N THR A 114 -3.14 -31.32 19.86
CA THR A 114 -1.72 -30.94 19.90
C THR A 114 -1.29 -30.37 21.25
N ASP A 115 -2.22 -30.14 22.17
CA ASP A 115 -2.00 -29.47 23.47
C ASP A 115 -1.31 -28.11 23.32
N ASN A 116 -1.56 -27.44 22.19
CA ASN A 116 -1.00 -26.13 21.88
C ASN A 116 -2.08 -25.06 22.01
N SER A 117 -1.73 -23.95 22.64
CA SER A 117 -2.56 -22.75 22.70
C SER A 117 -1.77 -21.51 22.33
N LYS A 118 -2.44 -20.53 21.74
CA LYS A 118 -1.82 -19.29 21.27
C LYS A 118 -2.83 -18.15 21.22
N THR A 119 -2.38 -16.92 21.45
CA THR A 119 -3.27 -15.76 21.36
C THR A 119 -3.68 -15.46 19.92
N PHE A 120 -4.96 -15.28 19.67
CA PHE A 120 -5.49 -14.97 18.36
C PHE A 120 -6.04 -13.54 18.26
N LEU A 121 -5.99 -13.00 17.05
CA LEU A 121 -6.65 -11.79 16.59
C LEU A 121 -7.71 -12.23 15.59
N GLY A 122 -8.96 -12.14 16.01
CA GLY A 122 -10.14 -12.62 15.31
C GLY A 122 -10.85 -11.51 14.54
N ARG A 123 -11.30 -11.82 13.32
CA ARG A 123 -12.26 -11.00 12.58
C ARG A 123 -13.51 -11.81 12.24
N GLY A 124 -14.65 -11.34 12.70
CA GLY A 124 -15.97 -11.82 12.30
C GLY A 124 -16.46 -11.05 11.08
N VAL A 125 -16.65 -11.73 9.95
CA VAL A 125 -17.01 -11.11 8.67
C VAL A 125 -18.21 -11.79 8.02
N ILE A 126 -18.96 -11.03 7.25
CA ILE A 126 -19.95 -11.59 6.31
C ILE A 126 -19.17 -12.00 5.04
N ALA A 127 -19.04 -13.31 4.82
CA ALA A 127 -18.18 -13.87 3.77
C ALA A 127 -18.42 -13.26 2.38
N GLN A 128 -19.68 -13.13 1.97
CA GLN A 128 -20.05 -12.57 0.66
C GLN A 128 -19.63 -11.10 0.50
N ASP A 129 -19.76 -10.31 1.56
CA ASP A 129 -19.42 -8.89 1.52
C ASP A 129 -17.91 -8.70 1.54
N ALA A 130 -17.20 -9.47 2.38
CA ALA A 130 -15.74 -9.48 2.43
C ALA A 130 -15.14 -9.92 1.08
N ASP A 131 -15.71 -10.93 0.42
CA ASP A 131 -15.27 -11.36 -0.92
C ASP A 131 -15.51 -10.28 -1.99
N LYS A 132 -16.66 -9.59 -1.95
CA LYS A 132 -16.92 -8.42 -2.81
C LYS A 132 -15.95 -7.28 -2.54
N MET A 133 -15.62 -7.02 -1.28
CA MET A 133 -14.63 -5.99 -0.92
C MET A 133 -13.24 -6.33 -1.46
N ARG A 134 -12.83 -7.61 -1.39
CA ARG A 134 -11.54 -8.10 -1.91
C ARG A 134 -11.43 -8.02 -3.43
N ALA A 135 -12.55 -8.02 -4.15
CA ALA A 135 -12.58 -7.84 -5.60
C ALA A 135 -12.46 -6.36 -6.05
N TRP A 136 -12.46 -5.40 -5.13
CA TRP A 136 -12.37 -3.99 -5.46
C TRP A 136 -11.00 -3.61 -6.00
N ASP A 137 -10.96 -2.91 -7.14
CA ASP A 137 -9.74 -2.37 -7.72
C ASP A 137 -10.02 -1.00 -8.37
N GLY A 138 -10.22 0.02 -7.52
CA GLY A 138 -10.56 1.37 -7.99
C GLY A 138 -9.44 2.08 -8.76
N TRP A 139 -8.21 1.57 -8.67
CA TRP A 139 -7.02 2.14 -9.32
C TRP A 139 -6.47 1.27 -10.44
N ASN A 140 -7.12 0.14 -10.77
CA ASN A 140 -6.69 -0.83 -11.77
C ASN A 140 -5.25 -1.33 -11.53
N VAL A 141 -4.90 -1.50 -10.26
CA VAL A 141 -3.56 -1.89 -9.78
C VAL A 141 -3.36 -3.40 -9.92
N ARG A 142 -4.46 -4.15 -10.12
CA ARG A 142 -4.50 -5.62 -10.27
C ARG A 142 -3.95 -6.36 -9.05
N VAL A 143 -4.17 -5.81 -7.86
CA VAL A 143 -3.91 -6.51 -6.61
C VAL A 143 -4.96 -7.59 -6.43
N SER A 144 -4.52 -8.85 -6.41
CA SER A 144 -5.40 -9.99 -6.16
C SER A 144 -5.27 -10.43 -4.71
N THR A 145 -6.31 -10.19 -3.93
CA THR A 145 -6.42 -10.75 -2.58
C THR A 145 -7.25 -12.03 -2.66
N PRO A 146 -6.76 -13.17 -2.11
CA PRO A 146 -7.52 -14.42 -2.11
C PRO A 146 -8.91 -14.23 -1.50
N LEU A 147 -9.93 -14.96 -1.96
CA LEU A 147 -11.25 -14.95 -1.31
C LEU A 147 -11.14 -15.43 0.14
N THR A 148 -12.13 -15.11 0.97
CA THR A 148 -12.16 -15.46 2.40
C THR A 148 -12.00 -16.95 2.65
N GLY A 149 -12.53 -17.80 1.76
CA GLY A 149 -12.57 -19.26 1.97
C GLY A 149 -13.64 -19.70 2.98
N LEU A 150 -14.50 -18.77 3.41
CA LEU A 150 -15.68 -19.05 4.23
C LEU A 150 -16.88 -19.29 3.30
N THR A 151 -17.60 -20.40 3.51
CA THR A 151 -18.78 -20.75 2.70
C THR A 151 -20.05 -20.63 3.53
N GLN A 152 -21.17 -20.22 2.92
CA GLN A 152 -22.45 -20.05 3.63
C GLN A 152 -22.98 -21.35 4.26
N ASP A 153 -22.62 -22.50 3.70
CA ASP A 153 -23.06 -23.81 4.18
C ASP A 153 -22.30 -24.25 5.45
N GLN A 154 -21.19 -23.58 5.80
CA GLN A 154 -20.33 -23.93 6.93
C GLN A 154 -20.24 -22.79 7.93
N GLN A 155 -21.30 -22.53 8.68
CA GLN A 155 -21.36 -21.44 9.67
C GLN A 155 -20.27 -21.56 10.76
N ASP A 156 -19.92 -22.78 11.15
CA ASP A 156 -18.86 -23.07 12.14
C ASP A 156 -17.44 -23.03 11.53
N GLY A 157 -17.31 -22.60 10.27
CA GLY A 157 -16.05 -22.52 9.55
C GLY A 157 -15.20 -21.33 9.98
N ALA A 158 -13.89 -21.55 10.11
CA ALA A 158 -12.89 -20.52 10.36
C ALA A 158 -11.68 -20.69 9.44
N VAL A 159 -11.07 -19.58 9.09
CA VAL A 159 -9.82 -19.50 8.33
C VAL A 159 -8.72 -18.96 9.22
N VAL A 160 -7.58 -19.63 9.24
CA VAL A 160 -6.45 -19.27 10.11
C VAL A 160 -5.26 -18.76 9.30
N GLY A 161 -4.39 -17.98 9.93
CA GLY A 161 -3.10 -17.63 9.34
C GLY A 161 -2.23 -18.86 9.13
N VAL A 162 -1.38 -18.88 8.09
CA VAL A 162 -0.45 -20.00 7.87
C VAL A 162 0.55 -20.12 9.03
N GLY A 163 1.02 -18.98 9.54
CA GLY A 163 1.86 -18.89 10.73
C GLY A 163 1.15 -19.40 11.99
N MET A 164 -0.14 -19.11 12.14
CA MET A 164 -0.96 -19.64 13.24
C MET A 164 -1.13 -21.16 13.14
N ALA A 165 -1.45 -21.67 11.94
CA ALA A 165 -1.52 -23.10 11.68
C ALA A 165 -0.19 -23.79 12.03
N ARG A 166 0.94 -23.18 11.65
CA ARG A 166 2.27 -23.64 12.03
C ARG A 166 2.42 -23.71 13.55
N GLN A 167 2.15 -22.63 14.27
CA GLN A 167 2.33 -22.59 15.73
C GLN A 167 1.45 -23.59 16.48
N LEU A 168 0.27 -23.90 15.96
CA LEU A 168 -0.66 -24.86 16.57
C LEU A 168 -0.38 -26.32 16.16
N GLY A 169 0.52 -26.57 15.21
CA GLY A 169 0.83 -27.92 14.71
C GLY A 169 -0.23 -28.46 13.76
N LEU A 170 -0.78 -27.58 12.91
CA LEU A 170 -1.86 -27.85 11.97
C LEU A 170 -1.42 -27.87 10.50
N CYS A 171 -0.12 -27.76 10.19
CA CYS A 171 0.37 -27.77 8.80
C CYS A 171 0.02 -29.08 8.10
N LYS A 172 0.25 -30.24 8.74
CA LYS A 172 -0.03 -31.56 8.17
C LYS A 172 -1.54 -31.84 8.04
N PRO A 173 -2.38 -31.65 9.08
CA PRO A 173 -3.82 -31.83 8.96
C PRO A 173 -4.48 -30.98 7.87
N LEU A 174 -3.97 -29.77 7.63
CA LEU A 174 -4.50 -28.83 6.63
C LEU A 174 -3.81 -28.94 5.26
N ASN A 175 -2.84 -29.84 5.10
CA ASN A 175 -2.06 -30.05 3.87
C ASN A 175 -1.50 -28.73 3.27
N ILE A 176 -0.89 -27.89 4.10
CA ILE A 176 -0.35 -26.59 3.68
C ILE A 176 1.05 -26.77 3.07
N ALA A 177 1.25 -26.26 1.85
CA ALA A 177 2.56 -26.26 1.20
C ALA A 177 3.58 -25.40 1.97
N ASP A 178 4.85 -25.82 2.00
CA ASP A 178 5.96 -25.12 2.66
C ASP A 178 5.71 -24.76 4.15
N CYS A 179 4.98 -25.62 4.84
CA CYS A 179 4.63 -25.49 6.26
C CYS A 179 5.09 -26.73 7.03
N GLU A 180 6.01 -26.55 7.97
CA GLU A 180 6.43 -27.62 8.88
C GLU A 180 5.90 -27.37 10.29
N ASP A 181 5.29 -28.40 10.88
CA ASP A 181 4.85 -28.34 12.27
C ASP A 181 6.07 -28.18 13.21
N PRO A 182 5.95 -27.40 14.30
CA PRO A 182 7.03 -27.18 15.24
C PRO A 182 7.49 -28.50 15.83
N PRO A 183 8.82 -28.67 16.05
CA PRO A 183 9.32 -29.85 16.72
C PRO A 183 8.67 -29.95 18.09
N ARG A 184 8.02 -31.10 18.37
CA ARG A 184 7.43 -31.37 19.69
C ARG A 184 8.56 -31.46 20.71
N LEU A 185 8.89 -30.32 21.33
CA LEU A 185 9.69 -30.28 22.54
C LEU A 185 8.80 -30.83 23.66
N ARG A 186 8.70 -32.16 23.73
CA ARG A 186 8.11 -32.85 24.87
C ARG A 186 9.00 -32.52 26.07
N LYS A 187 8.73 -31.42 26.77
CA LYS A 187 9.16 -31.33 28.16
C LYS A 187 8.46 -32.50 28.84
N ALA A 188 9.26 -33.45 29.33
CA ALA A 188 8.81 -34.40 30.33
C ALA A 188 8.40 -33.57 31.56
N ILE A 189 7.20 -33.00 31.51
CA ILE A 189 6.48 -32.64 32.72
C ILE A 189 6.18 -34.01 33.33
N SER A 190 6.86 -34.30 34.43
CA SER A 190 6.58 -35.46 35.27
C SER A 190 5.07 -35.66 35.39
N ASP A 191 4.61 -36.89 35.17
CA ASP A 191 3.21 -37.33 35.28
C ASP A 191 2.62 -37.04 36.68
N GLU A 192 2.29 -35.78 36.93
CA GLU A 192 1.33 -35.37 37.94
C GLU A 192 0.20 -34.64 37.21
N ARG A 193 -0.43 -35.37 36.27
CA ARG A 193 -1.78 -35.01 35.83
C ARG A 193 -2.67 -35.15 37.05
N ILE A 194 -3.12 -34.02 37.58
CA ILE A 194 -4.28 -33.99 38.46
C ILE A 194 -5.42 -34.60 37.64
N ASP A 195 -5.86 -35.78 38.06
CA ASP A 195 -6.90 -36.56 37.39
C ASP A 195 -8.26 -35.90 37.63
N VAL A 196 -8.56 -34.89 36.83
CA VAL A 196 -9.83 -34.14 36.83
C VAL A 196 -11.01 -35.04 36.44
N SER A 197 -10.74 -36.25 35.94
CA SER A 197 -11.73 -37.29 35.63
C SER A 197 -12.53 -37.73 36.87
N ASN A 198 -12.01 -37.51 38.07
CA ASN A 198 -12.72 -37.79 39.32
C ASN A 198 -13.67 -36.66 39.75
N LEU A 199 -13.76 -35.56 38.99
CA LEU A 199 -14.62 -34.41 39.28
C LEU A 199 -15.82 -34.28 38.32
N MET A 200 -15.94 -35.15 37.32
CA MET A 200 -17.04 -35.13 36.35
C MET A 200 -17.88 -36.40 36.46
N SER A 201 -19.20 -36.23 36.58
CA SER A 201 -20.18 -37.33 36.56
C SER A 201 -20.17 -38.03 35.20
N GLY A 202 -20.27 -39.37 35.22
CA GLY A 202 -20.11 -40.24 34.05
C GLY A 202 -21.10 -40.06 32.89
N GLU A 203 -22.03 -39.11 32.98
CA GLU A 203 -22.97 -38.77 31.90
C GLU A 203 -22.34 -37.81 30.85
N ASP A 204 -21.38 -36.97 31.24
CA ASP A 204 -20.76 -35.98 30.32
C ASP A 204 -19.71 -36.59 29.36
N GLN A 205 -19.13 -37.75 29.72
CA GLN A 205 -18.12 -38.42 28.89
C GLN A 205 -18.71 -39.12 27.65
N ALA A 206 -20.00 -39.49 27.70
CA ALA A 206 -20.65 -40.21 26.61
C ALA A 206 -21.03 -39.30 25.43
N GLN A 207 -21.30 -38.02 25.67
CA GLN A 207 -21.70 -37.07 24.61
C GLN A 207 -20.51 -36.51 23.80
N LEU A 208 -19.29 -36.50 24.37
CA LEU A 208 -18.08 -36.05 23.66
C LEU A 208 -17.49 -37.12 22.72
N SER A 209 -17.95 -38.38 22.84
CA SER A 209 -17.32 -39.54 22.18
C SER A 209 -18.11 -40.11 20.98
N GLN A 210 -19.34 -39.64 20.71
CA GLN A 210 -20.23 -40.21 19.68
C GLN A 210 -20.69 -39.21 18.61
N GLY A 211 -19.80 -38.32 18.19
CA GLY A 211 -20.00 -37.44 17.03
C GLY A 211 -18.96 -37.66 15.93
N SER A 212 -18.81 -38.89 15.43
CA SER A 212 -17.90 -39.20 14.31
C SER A 212 -18.66 -39.78 13.13
N ALA A 213 -19.08 -38.92 12.18
CA ALA A 213 -19.32 -39.29 10.77
C ALA A 213 -19.60 -38.06 9.88
N GLU A 214 -18.74 -37.04 9.87
CA GLU A 214 -18.59 -36.19 8.68
C GLU A 214 -17.23 -35.47 8.75
N GLN A 215 -16.46 -35.56 7.68
CA GLN A 215 -15.05 -35.21 7.61
C GLN A 215 -14.85 -33.67 7.59
N LYS A 216 -15.22 -32.97 8.67
CA LYS A 216 -15.05 -31.53 8.84
C LYS A 216 -13.74 -31.23 9.56
N GLY A 217 -12.62 -31.07 8.83
CA GLY A 217 -11.34 -30.43 9.25
C GLY A 217 -10.77 -30.68 10.67
N PRO A 218 -9.66 -30.02 11.03
CA PRO A 218 -9.22 -29.94 12.43
C PRO A 218 -10.07 -28.91 13.20
N ARG A 219 -10.38 -29.21 14.48
CA ARG A 219 -11.14 -28.31 15.37
C ARG A 219 -10.21 -27.36 16.12
N LEU A 220 -10.68 -26.13 16.29
CA LEU A 220 -10.02 -25.06 17.02
C LEU A 220 -10.98 -24.51 18.08
N ASN A 221 -10.55 -24.52 19.33
CA ASN A 221 -11.33 -23.93 20.44
C ASN A 221 -10.87 -22.48 20.61
N LEU A 222 -11.81 -21.56 20.52
CA LEU A 222 -11.59 -20.13 20.67
C LEU A 222 -12.18 -19.69 21.99
N LEU A 223 -11.33 -19.19 22.88
CA LEU A 223 -11.74 -18.57 24.13
C LEU A 223 -11.56 -17.06 24.00
N ALA A 224 -12.62 -16.30 24.21
CA ALA A 224 -12.56 -14.84 24.27
C ALA A 224 -13.35 -14.33 25.48
N ALA A 225 -12.98 -13.15 25.98
CA ALA A 225 -13.81 -12.45 26.95
C ALA A 225 -15.00 -11.83 26.22
N SER A 226 -16.21 -12.12 26.69
CA SER A 226 -17.41 -11.38 26.31
C SER A 226 -17.29 -9.90 26.70
N SER A 227 -18.21 -9.08 26.22
CA SER A 227 -18.25 -7.66 26.55
C SER A 227 -18.43 -7.38 28.05
N GLU A 228 -19.06 -8.31 28.79
CA GLU A 228 -19.20 -8.26 30.26
C GLU A 228 -17.99 -8.85 31.01
N GLY A 229 -16.96 -9.33 30.30
CA GLY A 229 -15.75 -9.91 30.88
C GLY A 229 -15.86 -11.39 31.25
N ALA A 230 -17.02 -12.02 31.05
CA ALA A 230 -17.17 -13.47 31.22
C ALA A 230 -16.47 -14.23 30.08
N PRO A 231 -15.72 -15.32 30.36
CA PRO A 231 -15.06 -16.09 29.32
C PRO A 231 -16.09 -16.94 28.55
N ASN A 232 -16.12 -16.76 27.22
CA ASN A 232 -16.88 -17.58 26.31
C ASN A 232 -15.94 -18.48 25.50
N ILE A 233 -16.39 -19.70 25.19
CA ILE A 233 -15.63 -20.67 24.40
C ILE A 233 -16.51 -21.14 23.24
N GLU A 234 -15.97 -21.06 22.02
CA GLU A 234 -16.59 -21.63 20.84
C GLU A 234 -15.64 -22.56 20.09
N SER A 235 -16.19 -23.65 19.54
CA SER A 235 -15.42 -24.67 18.82
C SER A 235 -15.69 -24.59 17.32
N VAL A 236 -14.68 -24.15 16.56
CA VAL A 236 -14.78 -23.92 15.12
C VAL A 236 -14.01 -24.96 14.32
N TYR A 237 -14.42 -25.20 13.08
CA TYR A 237 -13.70 -26.04 12.13
C TYR A 237 -12.82 -25.20 11.23
N ILE A 238 -11.55 -25.57 11.09
CA ILE A 238 -10.66 -24.85 10.19
C ILE A 238 -10.93 -25.32 8.76
N THR A 239 -11.45 -24.42 7.93
CA THR A 239 -11.73 -24.69 6.51
C THR A 239 -10.47 -24.56 5.66
N GLN A 240 -9.66 -23.53 5.95
CA GLN A 240 -8.46 -23.22 5.18
C GLN A 240 -7.45 -22.43 6.03
N ALA A 241 -6.18 -22.45 5.63
CA ALA A 241 -5.18 -21.50 6.11
C ALA A 241 -4.77 -20.53 4.99
N GLN A 242 -4.67 -19.24 5.31
CA GLN A 242 -4.31 -18.17 4.37
C GLN A 242 -3.20 -17.30 4.94
N PRO A 243 -2.13 -17.02 4.17
CA PRO A 243 -1.02 -16.24 4.68
C PRO A 243 -1.41 -14.76 4.80
N GLN A 244 -1.05 -14.13 5.92
CA GLN A 244 -1.25 -12.69 6.13
C GLN A 244 -0.02 -11.89 5.71
N ALA A 245 -0.24 -10.62 5.33
CA ALA A 245 0.84 -9.76 4.86
C ALA A 245 1.97 -9.66 5.90
N ILE A 246 1.65 -9.49 7.18
CA ILE A 246 2.61 -9.29 8.29
C ILE A 246 2.72 -10.58 9.12
N ARG A 247 3.95 -11.02 9.41
CA ARG A 247 4.21 -12.26 10.15
C ARG A 247 3.59 -12.31 11.55
N SER A 248 3.57 -11.19 12.28
CA SER A 248 2.93 -11.13 13.61
C SER A 248 1.42 -11.32 13.54
N LEU A 249 0.78 -10.75 12.51
CA LEU A 249 -0.64 -10.98 12.22
C LEU A 249 -0.87 -12.41 11.76
N ASP A 250 -0.06 -12.93 10.84
CA ASP A 250 -0.15 -14.29 10.32
C ASP A 250 -0.06 -15.35 11.42
N ASN A 251 0.76 -15.10 12.44
CA ASN A 251 0.88 -15.98 13.61
C ASN A 251 -0.34 -15.94 14.54
N ALA A 252 -1.23 -14.95 14.43
CA ALA A 252 -2.37 -14.76 15.34
C ALA A 252 -3.73 -14.78 14.62
N PHE A 253 -3.74 -14.80 13.29
CA PHE A 253 -4.94 -14.49 12.53
C PHE A 253 -5.98 -15.60 12.57
N VAL A 254 -7.21 -15.24 12.91
CA VAL A 254 -8.41 -16.07 12.74
C VAL A 254 -9.48 -15.21 12.07
N MET A 255 -10.10 -15.75 11.04
CA MET A 255 -11.27 -15.18 10.39
C MET A 255 -12.41 -16.18 10.51
N MET A 256 -13.59 -15.70 10.90
CA MET A 256 -14.78 -16.54 11.09
C MET A 256 -16.03 -15.80 10.62
N HIS A 257 -17.15 -16.52 10.56
CA HIS A 257 -18.44 -15.90 10.25
C HIS A 257 -18.81 -14.82 11.27
N PHE A 258 -19.46 -13.77 10.78
CA PHE A 258 -19.91 -12.64 11.60
C PHE A 258 -20.74 -13.09 12.80
N ASP A 259 -21.70 -14.00 12.59
CA ASP A 259 -22.59 -14.47 13.66
C ASP A 259 -21.86 -15.22 14.77
N LEU A 260 -20.89 -16.07 14.41
CA LEU A 260 -20.07 -16.80 15.38
C LEU A 260 -19.19 -15.85 16.22
N ALA A 261 -18.59 -14.85 15.58
CA ALA A 261 -17.83 -13.82 16.30
C ALA A 261 -18.72 -12.97 17.21
N ARG A 262 -19.96 -12.70 16.78
CA ARG A 262 -20.98 -11.97 17.53
C ARG A 262 -21.41 -12.74 18.76
N GLU A 263 -21.69 -14.03 18.60
CA GLU A 263 -22.04 -14.91 19.70
C GLU A 263 -20.90 -15.00 20.74
N LEU A 264 -19.66 -15.17 20.26
CA LEU A 264 -18.49 -15.28 21.13
C LEU A 264 -18.25 -14.01 21.97
N LEU A 265 -18.48 -12.81 21.42
CA LEU A 265 -18.18 -11.53 22.09
C LEU A 265 -19.39 -10.86 22.76
N TYR A 266 -20.57 -10.91 22.13
CA TYR A 266 -21.79 -10.18 22.55
C TYR A 266 -23.01 -11.10 22.75
N GLY A 267 -22.87 -12.42 22.59
CA GLY A 267 -23.99 -13.35 22.60
C GLY A 267 -24.99 -13.06 21.47
N GLU A 268 -26.28 -13.15 21.76
CA GLU A 268 -27.34 -12.94 20.76
C GLU A 268 -27.58 -11.47 20.40
N GLN A 269 -26.89 -10.51 21.02
CA GLN A 269 -27.14 -9.09 20.79
C GLN A 269 -26.68 -8.65 19.39
N PRO A 270 -27.46 -7.83 18.66
CA PRO A 270 -27.11 -7.37 17.30
C PRO A 270 -26.09 -6.22 17.34
N ARG A 271 -24.89 -6.51 17.85
CA ARG A 271 -23.78 -5.56 17.99
C ARG A 271 -22.69 -5.81 16.97
N ALA A 272 -22.00 -4.73 16.59
CA ALA A 272 -20.81 -4.79 15.75
C ALA A 272 -19.71 -3.90 16.32
N THR A 273 -18.46 -4.27 16.06
CA THR A 273 -17.31 -3.45 16.44
C THR A 273 -17.17 -2.23 15.52
N VAL A 274 -17.38 -2.44 14.22
CA VAL A 274 -17.20 -1.42 13.17
C VAL A 274 -18.13 -1.71 12.01
N ILE A 275 -18.59 -0.67 11.31
CA ILE A 275 -19.22 -0.81 10.00
C ILE A 275 -18.22 -0.32 8.96
N LEU A 276 -17.83 -1.22 8.05
CA LEU A 276 -16.93 -0.90 6.94
C LEU A 276 -17.74 -0.40 5.76
N VAL A 277 -17.29 0.68 5.14
CA VAL A 277 -17.92 1.28 3.96
C VAL A 277 -16.88 1.36 2.85
N GLN A 278 -17.16 0.62 1.77
CA GLN A 278 -16.36 0.63 0.56
C GLN A 278 -17.07 1.43 -0.54
N LEU A 279 -16.37 2.38 -1.16
CA LEU A 279 -16.89 3.25 -2.22
C LEU A 279 -16.47 2.76 -3.62
N LYS A 280 -17.30 3.04 -4.62
CA LYS A 280 -16.99 2.75 -6.03
C LYS A 280 -15.89 3.66 -6.58
N ASP A 281 -16.00 4.97 -6.33
CA ASP A 281 -15.03 5.98 -6.78
C ASP A 281 -14.14 6.43 -5.60
N PRO A 282 -12.82 6.17 -5.63
CA PRO A 282 -11.91 6.57 -4.56
C PRO A 282 -11.74 8.09 -4.46
N ASN A 283 -12.13 8.88 -5.46
CA ASN A 283 -11.98 10.34 -5.44
C ASN A 283 -13.06 11.06 -4.62
N GLN A 284 -14.11 10.35 -4.21
CA GLN A 284 -15.26 10.95 -3.51
C GLN A 284 -15.26 10.68 -1.99
N VAL A 285 -14.21 10.06 -1.46
CA VAL A 285 -14.12 9.63 -0.05
C VAL A 285 -14.44 10.75 0.93
N GLU A 286 -13.86 11.94 0.76
CA GLU A 286 -14.11 13.08 1.65
C GLU A 286 -15.55 13.60 1.60
N GLN A 287 -16.12 13.70 0.40
CA GLN A 287 -17.49 14.18 0.22
C GLN A 287 -18.50 13.21 0.84
N ILE A 288 -18.27 11.91 0.66
CA ILE A 288 -19.12 10.86 1.21
C ILE A 288 -18.94 10.74 2.73
N LYS A 289 -17.71 10.85 3.25
CA LYS A 289 -17.44 10.89 4.70
C LYS A 289 -18.28 11.96 5.39
N LEU A 290 -18.20 13.21 4.89
CA LEU A 290 -18.95 14.34 5.44
C LEU A 290 -20.46 14.11 5.38
N ARG A 291 -20.96 13.53 4.28
CA ARG A 291 -22.38 13.23 4.12
C ARG A 291 -22.87 12.13 5.07
N ILE A 292 -22.10 11.06 5.25
CA ILE A 292 -22.42 9.99 6.20
C ILE A 292 -22.46 10.59 7.61
N GLN A 293 -21.44 11.38 7.99
CA GLN A 293 -21.39 12.03 9.31
C GLN A 293 -22.61 12.94 9.53
N GLN A 294 -22.93 13.82 8.58
CA GLN A 294 -24.11 14.69 8.68
C GLN A 294 -25.42 13.92 8.87
N LYS A 295 -25.56 12.76 8.20
CA LYS A 295 -26.76 11.93 8.32
C LYS A 295 -26.86 11.24 9.68
N LEU A 296 -25.73 10.80 10.23
CA LEU A 296 -25.66 10.22 11.57
C LEU A 296 -25.96 11.28 12.64
N ASP A 297 -25.34 12.46 12.54
CA ASP A 297 -25.56 13.58 13.46
C ASP A 297 -27.03 14.05 13.46
N ALA A 298 -27.64 14.14 12.27
CA ALA A 298 -29.04 14.55 12.12
C ALA A 298 -30.03 13.57 12.78
N ASN A 299 -29.65 12.31 12.97
CA ASN A 299 -30.45 11.29 13.64
C ASN A 299 -30.02 11.08 15.11
N GLY A 300 -29.09 11.89 15.63
CA GLY A 300 -28.60 11.79 17.01
C GLY A 300 -27.84 10.49 17.30
N ILE A 301 -27.25 9.88 16.27
CA ILE A 301 -26.51 8.63 16.39
C ILE A 301 -25.03 8.95 16.71
N PRO A 302 -24.50 8.58 17.88
CA PRO A 302 -23.16 8.96 18.36
C PRO A 302 -22.05 8.11 17.71
N LEU A 303 -22.04 8.07 16.39
CA LEU A 303 -21.06 7.34 15.58
C LEU A 303 -20.11 8.34 14.88
N GLU A 304 -18.85 7.96 14.80
CA GLU A 304 -17.80 8.71 14.14
C GLU A 304 -17.38 7.99 12.86
N VAL A 305 -17.37 8.72 11.75
CA VAL A 305 -16.92 8.22 10.45
C VAL A 305 -15.45 8.58 10.25
N LEU A 306 -14.60 7.57 10.18
CA LEU A 306 -13.15 7.69 10.02
C LEU A 306 -12.71 7.10 8.69
N ARG A 307 -11.62 7.62 8.13
CA ARG A 307 -10.91 7.00 7.02
C ARG A 307 -9.98 5.92 7.55
N PHE A 308 -9.66 4.93 6.72
CA PHE A 308 -8.71 3.88 7.09
C PHE A 308 -7.36 4.43 7.61
N ASN A 309 -6.87 5.54 7.05
CA ASN A 309 -5.61 6.19 7.46
C ASN A 309 -5.73 7.07 8.72
N GLU A 310 -6.94 7.41 9.15
CA GLU A 310 -7.18 8.07 10.45
C GLU A 310 -7.20 7.05 11.59
N VAL A 311 -7.66 5.83 11.32
CA VAL A 311 -7.66 4.70 12.27
C VAL A 311 -6.23 4.22 12.56
N ASP A 312 -5.41 4.04 11.51
CA ASP A 312 -3.99 3.76 11.65
C ASP A 312 -3.14 4.72 10.77
N PRO A 313 -2.50 5.74 11.38
CA PRO A 313 -1.69 6.72 10.64
C PRO A 313 -0.34 6.15 10.17
N SER A 314 -0.03 4.87 10.43
CA SER A 314 1.22 4.24 10.03
C SER A 314 1.40 4.18 8.51
N PHE A 315 0.31 4.01 7.76
CA PHE A 315 0.34 4.03 6.29
C PHE A 315 0.88 5.37 5.76
N ASP A 316 0.28 6.48 6.19
CA ASP A 316 0.70 7.82 5.76
C ASP A 316 2.12 8.14 6.21
N ARG A 317 2.53 7.71 7.42
CA ARG A 317 3.89 7.91 7.92
C ARG A 317 4.94 7.21 7.06
N VAL A 318 4.72 5.94 6.73
CA VAL A 318 5.63 5.16 5.88
C VAL A 318 5.68 5.76 4.47
N PHE A 319 4.55 6.16 3.92
CA PHE A 319 4.51 6.75 2.58
C PHE A 319 5.19 8.12 2.52
N ASN A 320 4.99 8.98 3.52
CA ASN A 320 5.66 10.26 3.63
C ASN A 320 7.19 10.09 3.72
N MET A 321 7.67 9.03 4.38
CA MET A 321 9.10 8.68 4.38
C MET A 321 9.60 8.33 2.97
N PHE A 322 8.90 7.49 2.20
CA PHE A 322 9.29 7.18 0.82
C PHE A 322 9.27 8.40 -0.08
N THR A 323 8.26 9.26 0.04
CA THR A 323 8.16 10.52 -0.70
C THR A 323 9.30 11.47 -0.34
N PHE A 324 9.68 11.54 0.94
CA PHE A 324 10.83 12.32 1.40
C PHE A 324 12.15 11.79 0.81
N ILE A 325 12.37 10.47 0.86
CA ILE A 325 13.55 9.83 0.26
C ILE A 325 13.60 10.10 -1.25
N PHE A 326 12.47 9.99 -1.94
CA PHE A 326 12.34 10.33 -3.36
C PHE A 326 12.73 11.78 -3.65
N GLY A 327 12.26 12.73 -2.83
CA GLY A 327 12.63 14.13 -2.95
C GLY A 327 14.14 14.35 -2.79
N VAL A 328 14.75 13.75 -1.77
CA VAL A 328 16.19 13.85 -1.50
C VAL A 328 17.02 13.26 -2.65
N VAL A 329 16.71 12.05 -3.10
CA VAL A 329 17.38 11.41 -4.24
C VAL A 329 17.23 12.24 -5.51
N SER A 330 16.03 12.79 -5.76
CA SER A 330 15.77 13.67 -6.91
C SER A 330 16.61 14.95 -6.87
N ILE A 331 16.82 15.53 -5.68
CA ILE A 331 17.71 16.68 -5.50
C ILE A 331 19.16 16.30 -5.84
N PHE A 332 19.67 15.18 -5.32
CA PHE A 332 21.03 14.72 -5.63
C PHE A 332 21.24 14.48 -7.13
N LEU A 333 20.31 13.78 -7.78
CA LEU A 333 20.37 13.57 -9.23
C LEU A 333 20.27 14.90 -9.99
N GLY A 334 19.43 15.83 -9.52
CA GLY A 334 19.35 17.18 -10.07
C GLY A 334 20.68 17.94 -10.00
N ILE A 335 21.40 17.88 -8.88
CA ILE A 335 22.72 18.49 -8.72
C ILE A 335 23.72 17.93 -9.73
N VAL A 336 23.76 16.60 -9.88
CA VAL A 336 24.64 15.94 -10.87
C VAL A 336 24.31 16.39 -12.28
N ILE A 337 23.02 16.49 -12.63
CA ILE A 337 22.57 16.96 -13.95
C ILE A 337 22.97 18.42 -14.18
N ILE A 338 22.74 19.31 -13.21
CA ILE A 338 23.15 20.72 -13.30
C ILE A 338 24.66 20.83 -13.54
N PHE A 339 25.45 20.07 -12.78
CA PHE A 339 26.90 20.07 -12.90
C PHE A 339 27.34 19.62 -14.30
N THR A 340 26.79 18.52 -14.80
CA THR A 340 27.08 17.98 -16.14
C THR A 340 26.76 18.99 -17.23
N ILE A 341 25.56 19.59 -17.21
CA ILE A 341 25.12 20.57 -18.21
C ILE A 341 26.01 21.81 -18.15
N THR A 342 26.28 22.33 -16.94
CA THR A 342 27.12 23.51 -16.75
C THR A 342 28.52 23.28 -17.32
N ASN A 343 29.11 22.11 -17.06
CA ASN A 343 30.41 21.74 -17.59
C ASN A 343 30.40 21.68 -19.13
N THR A 344 29.41 21.03 -19.73
CA THR A 344 29.28 20.94 -21.19
C THR A 344 29.11 22.32 -21.84
N ILE A 345 28.28 23.19 -21.27
CA ILE A 345 28.06 24.54 -21.82
C ILE A 345 29.31 25.40 -21.66
N ASN A 346 30.01 25.33 -20.51
CA ASN A 346 31.28 26.03 -20.33
C ASN A 346 32.31 25.66 -21.40
N LEU A 347 32.46 24.37 -21.68
CA LEU A 347 33.37 23.89 -22.72
C LEU A 347 32.96 24.38 -24.11
N THR A 348 31.66 24.30 -24.43
CA THR A 348 31.12 24.77 -25.71
C THR A 348 31.31 26.28 -25.90
N VAL A 349 31.17 27.05 -24.83
CA VAL A 349 31.44 28.50 -24.82
C VAL A 349 32.91 28.77 -25.09
N MET A 350 33.82 28.06 -24.40
CA MET A 350 35.28 28.23 -24.55
C MET A 350 35.75 27.89 -25.97
N GLU A 351 35.18 26.85 -26.59
CA GLU A 351 35.46 26.48 -27.98
C GLU A 351 34.95 27.53 -29.00
N ARG A 352 33.93 28.33 -28.65
CA ARG A 352 33.27 29.29 -29.55
C ARG A 352 33.53 30.76 -29.20
N VAL A 353 34.56 31.05 -28.41
CA VAL A 353 34.91 32.43 -27.99
C VAL A 353 35.08 33.37 -29.20
N GLY A 354 35.80 32.92 -30.23
CA GLY A 354 36.01 33.70 -31.45
C GLY A 354 34.72 33.97 -32.23
N GLU A 355 33.83 32.98 -32.34
CA GLU A 355 32.50 33.14 -32.96
C GLU A 355 31.65 34.16 -32.20
N ILE A 356 31.64 34.10 -30.86
CA ILE A 356 30.93 35.05 -29.99
C ILE A 356 31.48 36.48 -30.21
N GLY A 357 32.80 36.64 -30.31
CA GLY A 357 33.46 37.91 -30.58
C GLY A 357 33.00 38.53 -31.91
N THR A 358 33.00 37.74 -32.98
CA THR A 358 32.56 38.16 -34.31
C THR A 358 31.08 38.53 -34.35
N ILE A 359 30.21 37.72 -33.72
CA ILE A 359 28.77 38.02 -33.61
C ILE A 359 28.54 39.35 -32.88
N ARG A 360 29.29 39.62 -31.82
CA ARG A 360 29.21 40.90 -31.09
C ARG A 360 29.77 42.08 -31.89
N ALA A 361 30.83 41.88 -32.66
CA ALA A 361 31.39 42.90 -33.54
C ALA A 361 30.41 43.30 -34.66
N MET A 362 29.60 42.35 -35.15
CA MET A 362 28.50 42.61 -36.09
C MET A 362 27.29 43.35 -35.47
N GLY A 363 27.33 43.69 -34.17
CA GLY A 363 26.29 44.48 -33.51
C GLY A 363 25.15 43.68 -32.89
N PHE A 364 25.22 42.34 -32.84
CA PHE A 364 24.20 41.54 -32.16
C PHE A 364 24.21 41.79 -30.64
N ARG A 365 23.01 41.87 -30.05
CA ARG A 365 22.82 42.08 -28.61
C ARG A 365 23.24 40.84 -27.81
N ARG A 366 23.68 41.04 -26.55
CA ARG A 366 24.01 39.94 -25.61
C ARG A 366 22.85 38.95 -25.42
N SER A 367 21.61 39.43 -25.49
CA SER A 367 20.39 38.61 -25.42
C SER A 367 20.27 37.59 -26.56
N PHE A 368 20.83 37.89 -27.74
CA PHE A 368 20.86 36.94 -28.86
C PHE A 368 21.78 35.76 -28.56
N ILE A 369 22.99 36.05 -28.08
CA ILE A 369 23.96 35.03 -27.65
C ILE A 369 23.39 34.18 -26.51
N MET A 370 22.73 34.83 -25.54
CA MET A 370 22.05 34.10 -24.47
C MET A 370 20.97 33.15 -24.99
N ARG A 371 20.07 33.62 -25.86
CA ARG A 371 19.01 32.78 -26.43
C ARG A 371 19.57 31.63 -27.27
N MET A 372 20.69 31.84 -27.96
CA MET A 372 21.35 30.80 -28.73
C MET A 372 21.80 29.63 -27.85
N PHE A 373 22.60 29.89 -26.81
CA PHE A 373 23.08 28.82 -25.91
C PHE A 373 21.96 28.23 -25.04
N LEU A 374 21.00 29.06 -24.58
CA LEU A 374 19.84 28.54 -23.83
C LEU A 374 18.97 27.62 -24.69
N SER A 375 18.81 27.90 -25.99
CA SER A 375 18.10 26.98 -26.90
C SER A 375 18.86 25.68 -27.16
N GLU A 376 20.19 25.71 -27.16
CA GLU A 376 21.04 24.50 -27.25
C GLU A 376 20.84 23.62 -26.01
N SER A 377 20.86 24.23 -24.82
CA SER A 377 20.58 23.53 -23.57
C SER A 377 19.13 23.01 -23.47
N ALA A 378 18.14 23.79 -23.92
CA ALA A 378 16.74 23.35 -23.93
C ALA A 378 16.52 22.15 -24.86
N LEU A 379 17.22 22.09 -26.00
CA LEU A 379 17.19 20.91 -26.88
C LEU A 379 17.90 19.71 -26.25
N MET A 380 19.05 19.89 -25.58
CA MET A 380 19.69 18.81 -24.81
C MET A 380 18.74 18.27 -23.73
N GLY A 381 18.06 19.16 -23.01
CA GLY A 381 17.04 18.81 -22.02
C GLY A 381 15.89 18.01 -22.63
N LEU A 382 15.32 18.49 -23.74
CA LEU A 382 14.23 17.81 -24.43
C LEU A 382 14.62 16.40 -24.91
N PHE A 383 15.79 16.25 -25.54
CA PHE A 383 16.28 14.94 -25.98
C PHE A 383 16.63 14.03 -24.80
N GLY A 384 17.18 14.58 -23.72
CA GLY A 384 17.44 13.83 -22.49
C GLY A 384 16.16 13.33 -21.83
N ILE A 385 15.11 14.15 -21.80
CA ILE A 385 13.78 13.78 -21.29
C ILE A 385 13.14 12.70 -22.16
N LEU A 386 13.20 12.84 -23.49
CA LEU A 386 12.71 11.83 -24.42
C LEU A 386 13.44 10.50 -24.23
N ALA A 387 14.77 10.52 -24.11
CA ALA A 387 15.58 9.35 -23.83
C ALA A 387 15.20 8.71 -22.47
N ALA A 388 15.08 9.52 -21.41
CA ALA A 388 14.65 9.07 -20.09
C ALA A 388 13.29 8.36 -20.18
N PHE A 389 12.31 8.98 -20.82
CA PHE A 389 10.96 8.43 -20.94
C PHE A 389 10.96 7.09 -21.71
N ILE A 390 11.61 7.05 -22.89
CA ILE A 390 11.70 5.83 -23.70
C ILE A 390 12.40 4.70 -22.93
N PHE A 391 13.55 4.99 -22.30
CA PHE A 391 14.24 3.98 -21.50
C PHE A 391 13.42 3.54 -20.30
N THR A 392 12.67 4.43 -19.67
CA THR A 392 11.80 4.08 -18.55
C THR A 392 10.74 3.08 -18.99
N LEU A 393 10.07 3.32 -20.12
CA LEU A 393 9.09 2.40 -20.67
C LEU A 393 9.67 1.02 -20.97
N ILE A 394 10.88 0.98 -21.55
CA ILE A 394 11.57 -0.28 -21.85
C ILE A 394 11.90 -1.03 -20.57
N PHE A 395 12.58 -0.38 -19.62
CA PHE A 395 12.99 -0.99 -18.36
C PHE A 395 11.80 -1.40 -17.51
N SER A 396 10.73 -0.60 -17.44
CA SER A 396 9.55 -0.95 -16.67
C SER A 396 8.84 -2.15 -17.23
N THR A 397 8.72 -2.25 -18.55
CA THR A 397 8.11 -3.42 -19.20
C THR A 397 8.93 -4.67 -18.94
N ILE A 398 10.27 -4.58 -19.02
CA ILE A 398 11.16 -5.70 -18.71
C ILE A 398 10.99 -6.13 -17.25
N ILE A 399 11.06 -5.20 -16.30
CA ILE A 399 10.97 -5.49 -14.86
C ILE A 399 9.60 -6.09 -14.51
N ASN A 400 8.52 -5.53 -15.05
CA ASN A 400 7.16 -6.01 -14.80
C ASN A 400 6.95 -7.42 -15.38
N ASN A 401 7.52 -7.72 -16.55
CA ASN A 401 7.43 -9.05 -17.16
C ASN A 401 8.27 -10.12 -16.44
N MET A 402 9.30 -9.72 -15.71
CA MET A 402 10.13 -10.65 -14.93
C MET A 402 9.40 -11.18 -13.67
N ASN A 403 8.26 -10.60 -13.29
CA ASN A 403 7.48 -10.98 -12.10
C ASN A 403 8.37 -11.12 -10.84
N LEU A 404 9.32 -10.20 -10.68
CA LEU A 404 10.23 -10.20 -9.54
C LEU A 404 9.41 -10.07 -8.27
N SER A 405 9.63 -10.99 -7.33
CA SER A 405 9.00 -10.96 -6.02
C SER A 405 10.06 -10.79 -4.95
N TRP A 406 9.73 -10.01 -3.93
CA TRP A 406 10.56 -9.83 -2.75
C TRP A 406 9.70 -10.00 -1.50
N THR A 407 10.21 -10.74 -0.52
CA THR A 407 9.61 -10.93 0.80
C THR A 407 10.39 -10.10 1.84
N PRO A 408 9.89 -8.94 2.27
CA PRO A 408 10.48 -8.21 3.38
C PRO A 408 10.55 -9.07 4.64
N PRO A 409 11.54 -8.87 5.55
CA PRO A 409 11.74 -9.71 6.73
C PRO A 409 10.52 -9.82 7.67
N SER A 410 9.63 -8.83 7.64
CA SER A 410 8.42 -8.77 8.46
C SER A 410 7.17 -9.35 7.76
N ASN A 411 7.24 -9.68 6.47
CA ASN A 411 6.10 -10.14 5.70
C ASN A 411 6.07 -11.66 5.53
N ALA A 412 4.88 -12.26 5.50
CA ALA A 412 4.73 -13.69 5.25
C ALA A 412 4.42 -14.03 3.78
N THR A 413 4.05 -13.04 2.96
CA THR A 413 3.77 -13.20 1.53
C THR A 413 4.76 -12.44 0.64
N PRO A 414 5.10 -12.98 -0.54
CA PRO A 414 5.90 -12.28 -1.54
C PRO A 414 5.14 -11.09 -2.12
N LEU A 415 5.78 -9.92 -2.13
CA LEU A 415 5.30 -8.75 -2.84
C LEU A 415 5.88 -8.75 -4.26
N THR A 416 5.03 -8.73 -5.28
CA THR A 416 5.47 -8.57 -6.67
C THR A 416 5.83 -7.11 -6.93
N ILE A 417 7.00 -6.90 -7.53
CA ILE A 417 7.46 -5.58 -7.92
C ILE A 417 6.83 -5.26 -9.28
N ASN A 418 5.80 -4.41 -9.25
CA ASN A 418 5.23 -3.82 -10.45
C ASN A 418 5.59 -2.33 -10.47
N LEU A 419 6.14 -1.80 -11.55
CA LEU A 419 6.42 -0.38 -11.71
C LEU A 419 5.23 0.30 -12.39
N MET A 420 4.57 1.19 -11.64
CA MET A 420 3.42 1.95 -12.11
C MET A 420 3.85 3.34 -12.53
N ILE A 421 4.10 3.51 -13.83
CA ILE A 421 4.62 4.76 -14.40
C ILE A 421 3.54 5.46 -15.22
N LEU A 422 2.85 4.74 -16.10
CA LEU A 422 1.80 5.33 -16.94
C LEU A 422 0.52 5.58 -16.16
N GLU A 423 0.31 4.82 -15.09
CA GLU A 423 -0.83 4.88 -14.18
C GLU A 423 -0.82 6.16 -13.33
N ASN A 424 0.33 6.85 -13.24
CA ASN A 424 0.48 8.13 -12.55
C ASN A 424 1.08 9.22 -13.49
N PRO A 425 0.28 9.74 -14.46
CA PRO A 425 0.71 10.81 -15.35
C PRO A 425 1.23 12.08 -14.65
N PRO A 426 0.64 12.52 -13.51
CA PRO A 426 1.16 13.67 -12.77
C PRO A 426 2.62 13.54 -12.35
N LEU A 427 3.04 12.35 -11.90
CA LEU A 427 4.44 12.09 -11.54
C LEU A 427 5.37 12.23 -12.75
N VAL A 428 5.02 11.59 -13.87
CA VAL A 428 5.84 11.61 -15.09
C VAL A 428 5.97 13.04 -15.62
N LEU A 429 4.86 13.76 -15.74
CA LEU A 429 4.85 15.16 -16.18
C LEU A 429 5.62 16.06 -15.21
N GLY A 430 5.53 15.81 -13.91
CA GLY A 430 6.31 16.50 -12.88
C GLY A 430 7.81 16.33 -13.07
N ILE A 431 8.28 15.09 -13.25
CA ILE A 431 9.70 14.78 -13.49
C ILE A 431 10.19 15.38 -14.82
N MET A 432 9.41 15.23 -15.91
CA MET A 432 9.76 15.82 -17.21
C MET A 432 9.89 17.35 -17.12
N SER A 433 8.94 18.00 -16.46
CA SER A 433 8.95 19.45 -16.25
C SER A 433 10.14 19.87 -15.39
N PHE A 434 10.43 19.13 -14.32
CA PHE A 434 11.57 19.37 -13.44
C PHE A 434 12.90 19.28 -14.20
N LEU A 435 13.12 18.22 -14.98
CA LEU A 435 14.32 18.05 -15.81
C LEU A 435 14.46 19.14 -16.89
N PHE A 436 13.34 19.55 -17.49
CA PHE A 436 13.35 20.60 -18.50
C PHE A 436 13.76 21.94 -17.89
N VAL A 437 13.17 22.32 -16.77
CA VAL A 437 13.50 23.54 -16.03
C VAL A 437 14.96 23.51 -15.56
N LEU A 438 15.41 22.39 -14.99
CA LEU A 438 16.80 22.21 -14.59
C LEU A 438 17.78 22.39 -15.74
N SER A 439 17.45 21.86 -16.93
CA SER A 439 18.34 21.97 -18.09
C SER A 439 18.60 23.44 -18.45
N ILE A 440 17.54 24.24 -18.51
CA ILE A 440 17.62 25.67 -18.81
C ILE A 440 18.37 26.41 -17.70
N LEU A 441 18.01 26.18 -16.44
CA LEU A 441 18.62 26.86 -15.28
C LEU A 441 20.14 26.63 -15.21
N ALA A 442 20.59 25.40 -15.45
CA ALA A 442 22.00 25.05 -15.44
C ALA A 442 22.82 25.83 -16.49
N ALA A 443 22.22 26.14 -17.64
CA ALA A 443 22.89 26.89 -18.70
C ALA A 443 22.88 28.42 -18.50
N ILE A 444 22.05 28.98 -17.61
CA ILE A 444 21.93 30.43 -17.44
C ILE A 444 23.25 31.08 -17.02
N TRP A 445 23.88 30.58 -15.96
CA TRP A 445 25.12 31.15 -15.42
C TRP A 445 26.29 31.13 -16.43
N PRO A 446 26.66 29.99 -17.04
CA PRO A 446 27.80 29.95 -17.96
C PRO A 446 27.53 30.79 -19.21
N THR A 447 26.30 30.78 -19.72
CA THR A 447 25.88 31.57 -20.88
C THR A 447 25.88 33.07 -20.59
N TYR A 448 25.43 33.48 -19.40
CA TYR A 448 25.47 34.87 -18.98
C TYR A 448 26.91 35.38 -18.91
N LYS A 449 27.80 34.60 -18.29
CA LYS A 449 29.24 34.89 -18.23
C LYS A 449 29.83 35.04 -19.63
N ALA A 450 29.52 34.12 -20.55
CA ALA A 450 29.93 34.16 -21.95
C ALA A 450 29.50 35.45 -22.67
N SER A 451 28.22 35.82 -22.51
CA SER A 451 27.64 36.98 -23.19
C SER A 451 28.29 38.31 -22.80
N ARG A 452 28.91 38.37 -21.61
CA ARG A 452 29.58 39.55 -21.06
C ARG A 452 31.09 39.62 -21.33
N MET A 453 31.68 38.63 -21.97
CA MET A 453 33.11 38.66 -22.32
C MET A 453 33.49 39.87 -23.18
N ASN A 454 34.69 40.40 -23.00
CA ASN A 454 35.17 41.55 -23.75
C ASN A 454 35.55 41.13 -25.19
N ILE A 455 35.12 41.93 -26.18
CA ILE A 455 35.25 41.64 -27.61
C ILE A 455 36.71 41.56 -28.03
N ILE A 456 37.56 42.46 -27.51
CA ILE A 456 38.99 42.53 -27.85
C ILE A 456 39.70 41.27 -27.37
N SER A 457 39.40 40.84 -26.14
CA SER A 457 39.95 39.61 -25.55
C SER A 457 39.53 38.36 -26.33
N ALA A 458 38.31 38.35 -26.87
CA ALA A 458 37.77 37.21 -27.61
C ALA A 458 38.40 37.03 -29.00
N ILE A 459 38.82 38.11 -29.66
CA ILE A 459 39.43 38.07 -31.00
C ILE A 459 40.95 37.82 -30.93
N GLN A 460 41.61 38.22 -29.85
CA GLN A 460 43.06 37.99 -29.65
C GLN A 460 43.43 36.55 -29.22
N HIS A 461 42.45 35.71 -28.90
CA HIS A 461 42.64 34.30 -28.50
C HIS A 461 42.47 33.29 -29.67
N VAL A 462 42.58 33.75 -30.92
CA VAL A 462 42.51 32.91 -32.13
C VAL A 462 43.88 32.37 -32.50
#